data_AF-A0A3C0CUT7-F1
#
_entry.id   AF-A0A3C0CUT7-F1
#
_cell.length_a   1.000
_cell.length_b   1.000
_cell.length_c   1.000
_cell.angle_alpha   90.00
_cell.angle_beta   90.00
_cell.angle_gamma   90.00
#
_symmetry.space_group_name_H-M   'P 1'
#
loop_
_entity.id
_entity.type
_entity.pdbx_description
1 polymer ?
#
loop_
_entity_poly.entity_id
_entity_poly.type
_entity_poly.pdbx_seq_one_letter_code
_entity_poly.pdbx_strand_id
1 'polypeptide(L)'
;INSIATLCEKVGGDITQVAKGMGYDKRIGEQFLQAGLGFGGSCFGKDVKALVHTMSKLGCNCNMLNSTLDINQFQPNRFVDRVEDVLGGLDGCNIAVLG
;
A
#
# COMPACT_ATOMS: atom_id res chain seq x y z
N ILE A 1 -2.47 1.15 -6.12
CA ILE A 1 -3.64 0.29 -5.84
C ILE A 1 -4.05 0.31 -4.35
N ASN A 2 -3.13 0.23 -3.40
CA ASN A 2 -3.43 0.26 -1.95
C ASN A 2 -4.29 1.46 -1.50
N SER A 3 -4.03 2.68 -1.99
CA SER A 3 -4.88 3.83 -1.67
C SER A 3 -6.32 3.68 -2.17
N ILE A 4 -6.51 2.98 -3.29
CA ILE A 4 -7.84 2.65 -3.81
C ILE A 4 -8.49 1.56 -2.95
N ALA A 5 -7.71 0.62 -2.40
CA ALA A 5 -8.22 -0.35 -1.43
C ALA A 5 -8.81 0.35 -0.19
N THR A 6 -8.10 1.34 0.34
CA THR A 6 -8.58 2.18 1.45
C THR A 6 -9.89 2.89 1.10
N LEU A 7 -10.04 3.37 -0.14
CA LEU A 7 -11.30 3.96 -0.60
C LEU A 7 -12.41 2.91 -0.67
N CYS A 8 -12.13 1.75 -1.27
CA CYS A 8 -13.05 0.62 -1.37
C CYS A 8 -13.59 0.22 0.00
N GLU A 9 -12.73 0.12 1.03
CA GLU A 9 -13.15 -0.17 2.41
C GLU A 9 -14.17 0.85 2.96
N LYS A 10 -14.00 2.14 2.65
CA LYS A 10 -14.91 3.19 3.13
C LYS A 10 -16.24 3.24 2.41
N VAL A 11 -16.27 2.86 1.13
CA VAL A 11 -17.48 2.93 0.30
C VAL A 11 -18.19 1.59 0.13
N GLY A 12 -17.67 0.52 0.76
CA GLY A 12 -18.20 -0.85 0.60
C GLY A 12 -17.88 -1.48 -0.76
N GLY A 13 -16.82 -1.02 -1.44
CA GLY A 13 -16.35 -1.58 -2.70
C GLY A 13 -15.37 -2.75 -2.52
N ASP A 14 -15.22 -3.57 -3.55
CA ASP A 14 -14.21 -4.65 -3.61
C ASP A 14 -13.03 -4.24 -4.49
N ILE A 15 -11.86 -4.06 -3.88
CA ILE A 15 -10.62 -3.70 -4.57
C ILE A 15 -10.22 -4.73 -5.63
N THR A 16 -10.56 -6.01 -5.44
CA THR A 16 -10.24 -7.08 -6.39
C THR A 16 -11.00 -6.90 -7.69
N GLN A 17 -12.29 -6.52 -7.62
CA GLN A 17 -13.10 -6.22 -8.80
C GLN A 17 -12.62 -4.94 -9.49
N VAL A 18 -12.29 -3.91 -8.71
CA VAL A 18 -11.75 -2.65 -9.25
C VAL A 18 -10.43 -2.88 -9.98
N ALA A 19 -9.49 -3.59 -9.36
CA ALA A 19 -8.21 -3.94 -9.95
C ALA A 19 -8.38 -4.76 -11.24
N LYS A 20 -9.30 -5.74 -11.24
CA LYS A 20 -9.63 -6.54 -12.42
C LYS A 20 -10.18 -5.68 -13.55
N GLY A 21 -11.10 -4.76 -13.24
CA GLY A 21 -11.66 -3.82 -14.20
C GLY A 21 -10.60 -2.90 -14.81
N MET A 22 -9.68 -2.37 -13.98
CA MET A 22 -8.54 -1.59 -14.44
C MET A 22 -7.62 -2.39 -15.36
N GLY A 23 -7.38 -3.66 -15.04
CA GLY A 23 -6.51 -4.55 -15.81
C GLY A 23 -7.00 -4.88 -17.22
N TYR A 24 -8.31 -4.73 -17.50
CA TYR A 24 -8.83 -4.90 -18.86
C TYR A 24 -8.38 -3.79 -19.82
N ASP A 25 -8.00 -2.62 -19.30
CA ASP A 25 -7.35 -1.60 -20.12
C ASP A 25 -5.90 -2.01 -20.38
N LYS A 26 -5.60 -2.36 -21.64
CA LYS A 26 -4.27 -2.80 -22.08
C LYS A 26 -3.16 -1.77 -21.83
N ARG A 27 -3.49 -0.49 -21.64
CA ARG A 27 -2.52 0.57 -21.31
C ARG A 27 -2.09 0.53 -19.84
N ILE A 28 -2.90 -0.09 -18.98
CA ILE A 28 -2.63 -0.29 -17.55
C ILE A 28 -2.06 -1.69 -17.33
N GLY A 29 -2.74 -2.71 -17.86
CA GLY A 29 -2.41 -4.12 -17.62
C GLY A 29 -2.82 -4.61 -16.23
N GLU A 30 -2.77 -5.92 -16.01
CA GLU A 30 -3.22 -6.56 -14.76
C GLU A 30 -2.13 -6.73 -13.69
N GLN A 31 -0.87 -6.56 -14.07
CA GLN A 31 0.28 -6.83 -13.21
C GLN A 31 0.45 -5.77 -12.12
N PHE A 32 0.94 -6.17 -10.95
CA PHE A 32 1.18 -5.28 -9.79
C PHE A 32 -0.07 -4.51 -9.29
N LEU A 33 -1.27 -4.95 -9.66
CA LEU A 33 -2.55 -4.41 -9.18
C LEU A 33 -3.14 -5.19 -8.00
N GLN A 34 -2.36 -6.06 -7.35
CA GLN A 34 -2.80 -6.74 -6.14
C GLN A 34 -2.57 -5.83 -4.93
N ALA A 35 -3.65 -5.40 -4.29
CA ALA A 35 -3.58 -4.64 -3.04
C ALA A 35 -3.21 -5.55 -1.86
N GLY A 36 -2.57 -4.99 -0.84
CA GLY A 36 -2.14 -5.74 0.35
C GLY A 36 -1.49 -4.84 1.41
N LEU A 37 -0.66 -5.45 2.25
CA LEU A 37 0.03 -4.81 3.39
C LEU A 37 1.14 -3.82 3.00
N GLY A 38 1.36 -3.61 1.71
CA GLY A 38 2.48 -2.84 1.18
C GLY A 38 3.53 -3.75 0.53
N PHE A 39 4.39 -3.15 -0.29
CA PHE A 39 5.55 -3.82 -0.82
C PHE A 39 6.67 -3.85 0.23
N GLY A 40 7.44 -4.95 0.21
CA GLY A 40 8.61 -5.15 1.06
C GLY A 40 9.86 -5.53 0.24
N GLY A 41 10.75 -6.31 0.85
CA GLY A 41 11.99 -6.76 0.23
C GLY A 41 13.10 -5.70 0.23
N SER A 42 14.28 -6.07 -0.25
CA SER A 42 15.49 -5.24 -0.21
C SER A 42 15.57 -4.18 -1.32
N CYS A 43 14.76 -4.32 -2.38
CA CYS A 43 14.88 -3.49 -3.59
C CYS A 43 13.98 -2.24 -3.53
N PHE A 44 12.66 -2.40 -3.63
CA PHE A 44 11.74 -1.27 -3.87
C PHE A 44 11.86 -0.13 -2.85
N GLY A 45 11.86 -0.44 -1.55
CA GLY A 45 11.99 0.60 -0.53
C GLY A 45 13.31 1.36 -0.61
N LYS A 46 14.42 0.65 -0.90
CA LYS A 46 15.76 1.24 -1.01
C LYS A 46 15.88 2.07 -2.28
N ASP A 47 15.48 1.52 -3.41
CA ASP A 47 15.69 2.12 -4.73
C ASP A 47 14.81 3.37 -4.92
N VAL A 48 13.56 3.35 -4.45
CA VAL A 48 12.68 4.53 -4.48
C VAL A 48 13.24 5.65 -3.60
N LYS A 49 13.73 5.34 -2.39
CA LYS A 49 14.38 6.34 -1.51
C LYS A 49 15.64 6.93 -2.15
N ALA A 50 16.46 6.10 -2.79
CA ALA A 50 17.65 6.56 -3.51
C ALA A 50 17.29 7.49 -4.69
N LEU A 51 16.22 7.17 -5.41
CA LEU A 51 15.71 8.00 -6.50
C LEU A 51 15.20 9.34 -5.97
N VAL A 52 14.38 9.35 -4.92
CA VAL A 52 13.90 10.58 -4.24
C VAL A 52 15.06 11.46 -3.82
N HIS A 53 16.09 10.89 -3.20
CA HIS A 53 17.29 11.63 -2.78
C HIS A 53 18.01 12.28 -3.96
N THR A 54 18.15 11.53 -5.06
CA THR A 54 18.82 12.01 -6.27
C THR A 54 18.03 13.14 -6.92
N MET A 55 16.72 12.97 -7.07
CA MET A 55 15.82 13.99 -7.62
C MET A 55 15.81 15.26 -6.74
N SER A 56 15.78 15.11 -5.42
CA SER A 56 15.80 16.24 -4.48
C SER A 56 17.10 17.05 -4.59
N LYS A 57 18.25 16.37 -4.73
CA LYS A 57 19.54 17.04 -4.96
C LYS A 57 19.59 17.85 -6.26
N LEU A 58 18.83 17.43 -7.27
CA LEU A 58 18.74 18.09 -8.57
C LEU A 58 17.61 19.14 -8.64
N GLY A 59 16.88 19.37 -7.54
CA GLY A 59 15.75 20.30 -7.51
C GLY A 59 14.51 19.80 -8.24
N CYS A 60 14.40 18.49 -8.49
CA CYS A 60 13.24 17.88 -9.14
C CYS A 60 12.11 17.58 -8.14
N ASN A 61 10.86 17.65 -8.62
CA ASN A 61 9.69 17.32 -7.80
C ASN A 61 9.64 15.81 -7.49
N CYS A 62 9.51 15.46 -6.20
CA CYS A 62 9.47 14.07 -5.72
C CYS A 62 8.12 13.67 -5.11
N ASN A 63 7.07 14.49 -5.26
CA ASN A 63 5.84 14.37 -4.47
C ASN A 63 5.16 13.01 -4.67
N MET A 64 5.13 12.51 -5.90
CA MET A 64 4.53 11.21 -6.21
C MET A 64 5.26 10.05 -5.54
N LEU A 65 6.60 10.06 -5.56
CA LEU A 65 7.43 9.01 -4.95
C LEU A 65 7.36 9.07 -3.42
N ASN A 66 7.39 10.27 -2.84
CA ASN A 66 7.17 10.46 -1.41
C ASN A 66 5.80 9.94 -0.98
N SER A 67 4.74 10.33 -1.69
CA SER A 67 3.38 9.82 -1.42
C SER A 67 3.33 8.30 -1.52
N THR A 68 4.02 7.70 -2.50
CA THR A 68 4.09 6.24 -2.65
C THR A 68 4.76 5.59 -1.44
N LEU A 69 5.87 6.14 -0.96
CA LEU A 69 6.56 5.67 0.25
C LEU A 69 5.68 5.83 1.50
N ASP A 70 5.03 6.98 1.65
CA ASP A 70 4.14 7.27 2.78
C ASP A 70 2.99 6.27 2.83
N ILE A 71 2.27 6.11 1.72
CA ILE A 71 1.19 5.10 1.60
C ILE A 71 1.71 3.72 1.98
N ASN A 72 2.89 3.32 1.49
CA ASN A 72 3.45 2.00 1.80
C ASN A 72 3.78 1.84 3.30
N GLN A 73 4.31 2.89 3.93
CA GLN A 73 4.66 2.88 5.34
C GLN A 73 3.43 2.79 6.25
N PHE A 74 2.30 3.40 5.87
CA PHE A 74 1.09 3.36 6.67
C PHE A 74 0.26 2.08 6.52
N GLN A 75 0.42 1.31 5.44
CA GLN A 75 -0.42 0.14 5.18
C GLN A 75 -0.38 -0.95 6.27
N PRO A 76 0.79 -1.35 6.82
CA PRO A 76 0.81 -2.31 7.92
C PRO A 76 0.10 -1.80 9.17
N ASN A 77 0.29 -0.52 9.52
CA ASN A 77 -0.35 0.08 10.69
C ASN A 77 -1.88 0.07 10.53
N ARG A 78 -2.39 0.47 9.35
CA ARG A 78 -3.83 0.40 9.07
C ARG A 78 -4.42 -1.00 9.24
N PHE A 79 -3.65 -2.03 8.89
CA PHE A 79 -4.10 -3.41 9.09
C PHE A 79 -4.14 -3.77 10.57
N VAL A 80 -3.13 -3.39 11.34
CA VAL A 80 -3.09 -3.60 12.80
C VAL A 80 -4.23 -2.85 13.49
N ASP A 81 -4.46 -1.58 13.15
CA ASP A 81 -5.57 -0.77 13.68
C ASP A 81 -6.91 -1.47 13.44
N ARG A 82 -7.09 -2.04 12.24
CA ARG A 82 -8.32 -2.78 11.91
C ARG A 82 -8.46 -4.08 12.69
N VAL A 83 -7.36 -4.79 12.97
CA VAL A 83 -7.38 -5.99 13.82
C VAL A 83 -7.75 -5.60 15.25
N GLU A 84 -7.18 -4.51 15.78
CA GLU A 84 -7.49 -3.97 17.10
C GLU A 84 -8.97 -3.57 17.22
N ASP A 85 -9.50 -2.86 16.22
CA ASP A 85 -10.93 -2.48 16.16
C ASP A 85 -11.85 -3.70 16.18
N VAL A 86 -11.50 -4.77 15.46
CA VAL A 86 -12.31 -6.00 15.38
C VAL A 86 -12.27 -6.81 16.67
N LEU A 87 -11.13 -6.81 17.37
CA LEU A 87 -10.94 -7.56 18.61
C LEU A 87 -11.34 -6.77 19.87
N GLY A 88 -11.51 -5.44 19.76
CA GLY A 88 -11.83 -4.55 20.88
C GLY A 88 -10.62 -4.25 21.77
N GLY A 89 -9.41 -4.27 21.19
CA GLY A 89 -8.12 -4.18 21.89
C GLY A 89 -7.22 -5.39 21.59
N LEU A 90 -5.91 -5.23 21.80
CA LEU A 90 -4.91 -6.29 21.59
C LEU A 90 -4.34 -6.87 22.89
N ASP A 91 -4.64 -6.27 24.04
CA ASP A 91 -4.10 -6.68 25.34
C ASP A 91 -4.53 -8.11 25.70
N GLY A 92 -3.55 -8.98 25.92
CA GLY A 92 -3.79 -10.39 26.23
C GLY A 92 -4.23 -11.26 25.05
N CYS A 93 -4.30 -10.71 23.82
CA CYS A 93 -4.57 -11.49 22.62
C CYS A 93 -3.36 -12.31 22.19
N ASN A 94 -3.57 -13.60 21.89
CA ASN A 94 -2.58 -14.43 21.22
C ASN A 94 -2.83 -14.38 19.70
N ILE A 95 -1.92 -13.76 18.95
CA ILE A 95 -2.07 -13.54 17.51
C ILE A 95 -1.02 -14.36 16.76
N ALA A 96 -1.47 -15.22 15.84
CA ALA A 96 -0.60 -15.91 14.91
C ALA A 96 -0.37 -15.03 13.66
N VAL A 97 0.89 -14.86 13.26
CA VAL A 97 1.27 -14.18 12.02
C VAL A 97 1.69 -15.24 11.00
N LEU A 98 0.93 -15.38 9.93
CA LEU A 98 1.22 -16.31 8.83
C LEU A 98 1.91 -15.56 7.70
N GLY A 99 3.22 -15.82 7.55
CA GLY A 99 4.07 -15.26 6.49
C GLY A 99 4.05 -16.08 5.22
#